data_AF-A0A8X7PSB2-F1
#
_entry.id   AF-A0A8X7PSB2-F1
#
_cell.length_a   1.000
_cell.length_b   1.000
_cell.length_c   1.000
_cell.angle_alpha   90.00
_cell.angle_beta   90.00
_cell.angle_gamma   90.00
#
_symmetry.space_group_name_H-M   'P 1'
#
loop_
_entity.id
_entity.type
_entity.pdbx_description
1 polymer ?
#
loop_
_entity_poly.entity_id
_entity_poly.type
_entity_poly.pdbx_seq_one_letter_code
_entity_poly.pdbx_strand_id
1 'polypeptide(L)'
;MYRFYIPEIYPQLVKIVLLDDDVVVQKDLTPLFSFDLHGDVIGAVGTCLEAFHRYYKYLNFSDPLISSKFDPQACGWASCMNVFDLIAWRNANVTARYHYWHEQNMRENA
;
A
#
# COMPACT_ATOMS: atom_id res chain seq x y z
N MET A 1 -3.04 9.35 3.74
CA MET A 1 -2.79 10.39 2.72
C MET A 1 -1.29 10.68 2.54
N TYR A 2 -0.55 11.08 3.58
CA TYR A 2 0.87 11.46 3.46
C TYR A 2 1.81 10.40 2.85
N ARG A 3 1.57 9.11 3.14
CA ARG A 3 2.44 8.02 2.65
C ARG A 3 2.59 7.96 1.12
N PHE A 4 1.57 8.36 0.37
CA PHE A 4 1.61 8.32 -1.09
C PHE A 4 2.47 9.43 -1.73
N TYR A 5 2.86 10.44 -0.94
CA TYR A 5 3.68 11.57 -1.39
C TYR A 5 5.10 11.53 -0.87
N ILE A 6 5.48 10.51 -0.10
CA ILE A 6 6.84 10.35 0.42
C ILE A 6 7.91 10.47 -0.70
N PRO A 7 7.76 9.85 -1.89
CA PRO A 7 8.74 9.99 -2.94
C PRO A 7 8.86 11.40 -3.53
N GLU A 8 7.85 12.26 -3.35
CA GLU A 8 7.83 13.66 -3.81
C GLU A 8 8.38 14.61 -2.75
N ILE A 9 8.05 14.37 -1.49
CA ILE A 9 8.54 15.14 -0.34
C ILE A 9 10.03 14.89 -0.11
N TYR A 10 10.47 13.63 -0.27
CA TYR A 10 11.85 13.20 -0.03
C TYR A 10 12.43 12.49 -1.27
N PRO A 11 12.67 13.21 -2.38
CA PRO A 11 13.03 12.61 -3.66
C PRO A 11 14.37 11.84 -3.63
N GLN A 12 15.29 12.24 -2.75
CA GLN A 12 16.59 11.62 -2.55
C GLN A 12 16.56 10.27 -1.81
N LEU A 13 15.45 9.93 -1.13
CA LEU A 13 15.34 8.65 -0.44
C LEU A 13 15.09 7.51 -1.44
N VAL A 14 15.72 6.37 -1.19
CA VAL A 14 15.65 5.17 -2.04
C VAL A 14 14.76 4.09 -1.44
N LYS A 15 14.80 3.94 -0.12
CA LYS A 15 14.00 2.97 0.65
C LYS A 15 13.71 3.55 2.03
N ILE A 16 12.54 3.24 2.60
CA ILE A 16 12.20 3.62 3.97
C ILE A 16 11.47 2.48 4.70
N VAL A 17 11.59 2.45 6.02
CA VAL A 17 10.62 1.79 6.90
C VAL A 17 9.70 2.87 7.46
N LEU A 18 8.41 2.76 7.24
CA LEU A 18 7.40 3.64 7.81
C LEU A 18 6.70 2.91 8.95
N LEU A 19 6.65 3.58 10.11
CA LEU A 19 5.94 3.12 11.30
C LEU A 19 4.86 4.16 11.64
N ASP A 20 3.67 3.70 12.02
CA ASP A 20 2.65 4.57 12.60
C ASP A 20 3.10 5.06 13.99
N ASP A 21 2.48 6.12 14.49
CA ASP A 21 2.85 6.82 15.72
C ASP A 21 2.56 6.03 17.00
N ASP A 22 1.74 4.99 16.91
CA ASP A 22 1.35 4.09 18.01
C ASP A 22 2.16 2.78 18.04
N VAL A 23 3.24 2.66 17.24
CA VAL A 23 4.08 1.46 17.16
C VAL A 23 5.14 1.42 18.28
N VAL A 24 5.22 0.29 18.98
CA VAL A 24 6.32 -0.02 19.91
C VAL A 24 7.35 -0.94 19.25
N VAL A 25 8.57 -0.46 19.06
CA VAL A 25 9.68 -1.23 18.50
C VAL A 25 10.39 -2.02 19.61
N GLN A 26 10.32 -3.35 19.53
CA GLN A 26 10.93 -4.26 20.53
C GLN A 26 12.18 -4.97 20.02
N LYS A 27 12.49 -4.87 18.72
CA LYS A 27 13.62 -5.55 18.06
C LYS A 27 14.26 -4.63 17.02
N ASP A 28 15.50 -4.95 16.66
CA ASP A 28 16.22 -4.30 15.58
C ASP A 28 15.46 -4.41 14.24
N LEU A 29 15.30 -3.28 13.54
CA LEU A 29 14.60 -3.17 12.27
C LEU A 29 15.52 -3.34 11.04
N THR A 30 16.84 -3.45 11.24
CA THR A 30 17.82 -3.66 10.17
C THR A 30 17.47 -4.86 9.27
N PRO A 31 17.04 -6.02 9.80
CA PRO A 31 16.60 -7.14 8.96
C PRO A 31 15.37 -6.80 8.11
N LEU A 32 14.45 -5.98 8.64
CA LEU A 32 13.26 -5.54 7.90
C LEU A 32 13.64 -4.56 6.78
N PHE A 33 14.52 -3.59 7.05
CA PHE A 33 14.98 -2.65 6.03
C PHE A 33 15.78 -3.32 4.91
N SER A 34 16.61 -4.30 5.28
CA SER A 34 17.45 -5.06 4.33
C SER A 34 16.68 -6.14 3.57
N PHE A 35 15.39 -6.33 3.86
CA PHE A 35 14.56 -7.32 3.20
C PHE A 35 14.45 -7.03 1.69
N ASP A 36 14.59 -8.06 0.87
CA ASP A 36 14.41 -7.98 -0.58
C ASP A 36 12.91 -7.97 -0.90
N LEU A 37 12.45 -6.93 -1.59
CA LEU A 37 11.06 -6.81 -2.02
C LEU A 37 10.79 -7.49 -3.36
N HIS A 38 11.79 -8.12 -3.99
CA HIS A 38 11.64 -8.87 -5.23
C HIS A 38 10.98 -8.05 -6.38
N GLY A 39 11.24 -6.75 -6.41
CA GLY A 39 10.67 -5.82 -7.38
C GLY A 39 9.34 -5.18 -6.98
N ASP A 40 8.75 -5.59 -5.86
CA ASP A 40 7.56 -4.95 -5.32
C ASP A 40 7.86 -3.57 -4.71
N VAL A 41 6.87 -2.69 -4.79
CA VAL A 41 6.97 -1.31 -4.29
C VAL A 41 6.84 -1.20 -2.78
N ILE A 42 6.20 -2.19 -2.15
CA ILE A 42 5.87 -2.21 -0.71
C ILE A 42 6.05 -3.61 -0.15
N GLY A 43 6.73 -3.73 0.99
CA GLY A 43 6.64 -4.87 1.88
C GLY A 43 5.71 -4.55 3.05
N ALA A 44 4.77 -5.44 3.36
CA ALA A 44 3.81 -5.27 4.43
C ALA A 44 3.43 -6.60 5.09
N VAL A 45 2.91 -6.52 6.31
CA VAL A 45 2.34 -7.68 7.00
C VAL A 45 0.95 -7.94 6.44
N GLY A 46 0.77 -9.10 5.80
CA GLY A 46 -0.55 -9.57 5.38
C GLY A 46 -1.44 -9.86 6.58
N THR A 47 -2.61 -9.24 6.63
CA THR A 47 -3.57 -9.39 7.75
C THR A 47 -4.75 -10.29 7.40
N CYS A 48 -4.50 -11.27 6.54
CA CYS A 48 -5.52 -12.15 5.96
C CYS A 48 -5.99 -13.27 6.91
N LEU A 49 -5.99 -13.00 8.21
CA LEU A 49 -6.56 -13.87 9.23
C LEU A 49 -8.09 -13.69 9.21
N GLU A 50 -8.82 -14.79 9.00
CA GLU A 50 -10.28 -14.80 8.79
C GLU A 50 -10.75 -13.97 7.59
N ALA A 51 -12.01 -13.51 7.62
CA ALA A 51 -12.59 -12.68 6.57
C ALA A 51 -12.18 -11.19 6.71
N PHE A 52 -11.25 -10.84 7.60
CA PHE A 52 -10.71 -9.49 7.73
C PHE A 52 -9.84 -9.15 6.50
N HIS A 53 -9.92 -7.91 6.04
CA HIS A 53 -9.11 -7.36 4.93
C HIS A 53 -9.29 -8.00 3.55
N ARG A 54 -10.30 -8.86 3.31
CA ARG A 54 -10.59 -9.32 1.94
C ARG A 54 -11.29 -8.25 1.12
N TYR A 55 -10.85 -8.07 -0.12
CA TYR A 55 -11.33 -6.97 -0.96
C TYR A 55 -12.85 -6.97 -1.18
N TYR A 56 -13.48 -8.14 -1.27
CA TYR A 56 -14.95 -8.23 -1.44
C TYR A 56 -15.77 -7.54 -0.35
N LYS A 57 -15.18 -7.26 0.83
CA LYS A 57 -15.87 -6.55 1.91
C LYS A 57 -15.81 -5.03 1.78
N TYR A 58 -14.87 -4.50 1.01
CA TYR A 58 -14.58 -3.06 0.94
C TYR A 58 -14.87 -2.47 -0.43
N LEU A 59 -14.80 -3.29 -1.48
CA LEU A 59 -15.03 -2.85 -2.86
C LEU A 59 -16.35 -3.42 -3.37
N ASN A 60 -17.06 -2.62 -4.17
CA ASN A 60 -18.27 -3.04 -4.84
C ASN A 60 -17.93 -3.83 -6.11
N PHE A 61 -17.91 -5.17 -6.01
CA PHE A 61 -17.61 -6.04 -7.16
C PHE A 61 -18.74 -6.15 -8.19
N SER A 62 -19.91 -5.54 -7.94
CA SER A 62 -20.91 -5.36 -9.00
C SER A 62 -20.49 -4.28 -10.00
N ASP A 63 -19.52 -3.42 -9.65
CA ASP A 63 -18.95 -2.46 -10.58
C ASP A 63 -18.00 -3.16 -11.59
N PRO A 64 -18.19 -2.99 -12.91
CA PRO A 64 -17.32 -3.57 -13.94
C PRO A 64 -15.86 -3.10 -13.86
N LEU A 65 -15.61 -1.86 -13.44
CA LEU A 65 -14.26 -1.31 -13.28
C LEU A 65 -13.53 -2.02 -12.14
N ILE A 66 -14.22 -2.29 -11.03
CA ILE A 66 -13.65 -3.01 -9.89
C ILE A 66 -13.40 -4.48 -10.23
N SER A 67 -14.43 -5.17 -10.73
CA SER A 67 -14.36 -6.61 -11.03
C SER A 67 -13.37 -6.97 -12.14
N SER A 68 -13.08 -6.05 -13.07
CA SER A 68 -12.07 -6.25 -14.12
C SER A 68 -10.63 -5.99 -13.66
N LYS A 69 -10.42 -5.34 -12.51
CA LYS A 69 -9.10 -4.91 -12.03
C LYS A 69 -8.64 -5.60 -10.74
N PHE A 70 -9.58 -6.06 -9.91
CA PHE A 70 -9.27 -6.63 -8.61
C PHE A 70 -9.81 -8.05 -8.50
N ASP A 71 -9.10 -8.88 -7.73
CA ASP A 71 -9.60 -10.18 -7.29
C ASP A 71 -10.37 -10.00 -5.97
N PRO A 72 -11.66 -10.42 -5.88
CA PRO A 72 -12.43 -10.33 -4.63
C PRO A 72 -11.79 -11.10 -3.47
N GLN A 73 -11.03 -12.15 -3.75
CA GLN A 73 -10.35 -12.97 -2.75
C GLN A 73 -8.98 -12.42 -2.35
N ALA A 74 -8.50 -11.35 -3.01
CA ALA A 74 -7.24 -10.73 -2.65
C ALA A 74 -7.26 -10.17 -1.22
N CYS A 75 -6.09 -10.30 -0.59
CA CYS A 75 -5.83 -9.84 0.76
C CYS A 75 -5.41 -8.38 0.75
N GLY A 76 -6.03 -7.58 1.60
CA GLY A 76 -5.44 -6.35 2.10
C GLY A 76 -4.31 -6.64 3.09
N TRP A 77 -3.57 -5.60 3.42
CA TRP A 77 -2.47 -5.63 4.38
C TRP A 77 -2.63 -4.54 5.42
N ALA A 78 -2.00 -4.72 6.58
CA ALA A 78 -1.91 -3.65 7.57
C ALA A 78 -0.96 -2.57 7.07
N SER A 79 -1.37 -1.31 7.20
CA SER A 79 -0.51 -0.19 6.85
C SER A 79 0.41 0.32 7.95
N CYS A 80 0.29 -0.23 9.17
CA CYS A 80 0.94 0.34 10.36
C CYS A 80 2.46 0.16 10.42
N MET A 81 2.99 -0.78 9.64
CA MET A 81 4.43 -0.99 9.48
C MET A 81 4.69 -1.48 8.06
N ASN A 82 5.29 -0.63 7.23
CA ASN A 82 5.52 -0.91 5.81
C ASN A 82 6.97 -0.57 5.43
N VAL A 83 7.55 -1.35 4.54
CA VAL A 83 8.82 -1.03 3.87
C VAL A 83 8.49 -0.54 2.47
N PHE A 84 8.98 0.63 2.08
CA PHE A 84 8.74 1.18 0.74
C PHE A 84 10.04 1.22 -0.03
N ASP A 85 10.05 0.64 -1.23
CA ASP A 85 11.07 0.93 -2.23
C ASP A 85 10.62 2.12 -3.06
N LEU A 86 11.25 3.28 -2.82
CA LEU A 86 10.86 4.55 -3.44
C LEU A 86 11.34 4.64 -4.89
N ILE A 87 12.34 3.87 -5.30
CA ILE A 87 12.77 3.77 -6.70
C ILE A 87 11.70 3.01 -7.48
N ALA A 88 11.33 1.81 -7.03
CA ALA A 88 10.28 1.00 -7.63
C ALA A 88 8.94 1.75 -7.65
N TRP A 89 8.60 2.44 -6.55
CA TRP A 89 7.39 3.26 -6.45
C TRP A 89 7.29 4.33 -7.55
N ARG A 90 8.39 5.07 -7.77
CA ARG A 90 8.46 6.10 -8.82
C ARG A 90 8.38 5.47 -10.20
N ASN A 91 9.11 4.38 -10.45
CA ASN A 91 9.09 3.67 -11.73
C ASN A 91 7.69 3.11 -12.07
N ALA A 92 6.94 2.64 -11.08
CA ALA A 92 5.58 2.14 -11.26
C ALA A 92 4.51 3.26 -11.27
N ASN A 93 4.91 4.51 -11.01
CA ASN A 93 4.05 5.69 -10.91
C ASN A 93 2.88 5.50 -9.94
N VAL A 94 3.16 4.94 -8.75
CA VAL A 94 2.14 4.53 -7.77
C VAL A 94 1.33 5.73 -7.25
N THR A 95 1.95 6.90 -7.07
CA THR A 95 1.24 8.11 -6.62
C THR A 95 0.16 8.55 -7.60
N ALA A 96 0.43 8.51 -8.91
CA ALA A 96 -0.58 8.80 -9.93
C ALA A 96 -1.72 7.74 -9.94
N ARG A 97 -1.40 6.46 -9.73
CA ARG A 97 -2.42 5.41 -9.61
C ARG A 97 -3.32 5.62 -8.39
N TYR A 98 -2.76 6.05 -7.26
CA TYR A 98 -3.53 6.42 -6.09
C TYR A 98 -4.52 7.55 -6.41
N HIS A 99 -4.07 8.61 -7.09
CA HIS A 99 -4.93 9.70 -7.51
C HIS A 99 -6.06 9.25 -8.43
N TYR A 100 -5.75 8.42 -9.44
CA TYR A 100 -6.76 7.87 -10.34
C TYR A 100 -7.89 7.16 -9.56
N TRP A 101 -7.54 6.26 -8.64
CA TRP A 101 -8.54 5.51 -7.86
C TRP A 101 -9.29 6.41 -6.87
N HIS A 102 -8.61 7.38 -6.26
CA HIS A 102 -9.25 8.37 -5.39
C HIS A 102 -10.31 9.18 -6.15
N GLU A 103 -10.01 9.61 -7.37
CA GLU A 103 -10.96 10.33 -8.22
C GLU A 103 -12.15 9.48 -8.64
N GLN A 104 -11.96 8.18 -8.94
CA GLN A 104 -13.09 7.28 -9.24
C GLN A 104 -14.03 7.19 -8.03
N ASN A 105 -13.47 6.95 -6.83
CA ASN A 105 -14.25 6.86 -5.61
C ASN A 105 -15.01 8.16 -5.29
N MET A 106 -14.40 9.33 -5.55
CA MET A 106 -15.08 10.61 -5.36
C MET A 106 -16.24 10.82 -6.34
N ARG A 107 -16.16 10.28 -7.57
CA ARG A 107 -17.25 10.38 -8.57
C ARG A 107 -18.41 9.45 -8.24
N GLU A 108 -18.14 8.26 -7.71
CA GLU A 108 -19.18 7.31 -7.30
C GLU A 108 -19.98 7.79 -6.08
N ASN A 109 -19.38 8.61 -5.22
CA ASN A 109 -20.01 9.14 -4.01
C ASN A 109 -20.52 10.60 -4.15
N ALA A 110 -20.54 11.14 -5.37
CA ALA A 110 -21.08 12.47 -5.69
C ALA A 110 -22.53 12.37 -6.17
#